data_AF-A0A8C6X3R0-F1
#
_entry.id   AF-A0A8C6X3R0-F1
#
_cell.length_a   1.000
_cell.length_b   1.000
_cell.length_c   1.000
_cell.angle_alpha   90.00
_cell.angle_beta   90.00
_cell.angle_gamma   90.00
#
_symmetry.space_group_name_H-M   'P 1'
#
loop_
_entity.id
_entity.type
_entity.pdbx_description
1 polymer ?
#
loop_
_entity_poly.entity_id
_entity_poly.type
_entity_poly.pdbx_seq_one_letter_code
_entity_poly.pdbx_strand_id
1 'polypeptide(L)' 'MGILSLLLLLPLVSGLDFRYHHTKELEAFLKEVQKNYPAITHLYSIGKSVQGKAGCGGS' A
#
# COMPACT_ATOMS: atom_id res chain seq x y z
N MET A 1 -39.56 11.45 -4.88
CA MET A 1 -39.33 10.16 -4.19
C MET A 1 -38.06 9.44 -4.67
N GLY A 2 -37.69 9.45 -5.95
CA GLY A 2 -36.51 8.72 -6.43
C GLY A 2 -35.13 9.26 -5.99
N ILE A 3 -34.98 10.57 -5.84
CA ILE A 3 -33.70 11.20 -5.45
C ILE A 3 -33.32 10.88 -4.00
N LEU A 4 -34.30 10.82 -3.10
CA LEU A 4 -34.07 10.46 -1.70
C LEU A 4 -33.56 9.02 -1.57
N SER A 5 -34.13 8.10 -2.36
CA SER A 5 -33.67 6.71 -2.44
C SER A 5 -32.27 6.59 -3.03
N LEU A 6 -31.92 7.42 -4.03
CA LEU A 6 -30.59 7.44 -4.63
C LEU A 6 -29.53 7.96 -3.64
N LEU A 7 -29.84 9.03 -2.89
CA LEU A 7 -28.96 9.57 -1.84
C LEU A 7 -28.74 8.59 -0.69
N LEU A 8 -29.75 7.76 -0.37
CA LEU A 8 -29.63 6.72 0.66
C LEU A 8 -28.73 5.55 0.23
N LEU A 9 -28.56 5.33 -1.08
CA LEU A 9 -27.69 4.30 -1.66
C LEU A 9 -26.23 4.73 -1.84
N LEU A 10 -25.93 6.04 -1.82
CA LEU A 10 -24.56 6.57 -1.93
C LEU A 10 -23.56 5.97 -0.91
N PRO A 11 -23.90 5.76 0.38
CA PRO A 11 -22.96 5.19 1.35
C PRO A 11 -22.59 3.74 1.05
N LEU A 12 -23.44 3.01 0.31
CA LEU A 12 -23.22 1.60 -0.03
C LEU A 12 -22.10 1.44 -1.08
N VAL A 13 -21.85 2.48 -1.90
CA VAL A 13 -20.79 2.49 -2.91
C VAL A 13 -19.48 3.13 -2.39
N SER A 14 -19.51 3.87 -1.28
CA SER A 14 -18.34 4.55 -0.69
C SER A 14 -17.33 3.63 0.02
N GLY A 15 -17.50 2.31 -0.04
CA GLY A 15 -16.71 1.34 0.71
C GLY A 15 -15.44 0.82 0.02
N LEU A 16 -15.14 1.24 -1.22
CA LEU A 16 -13.94 0.80 -1.94
C LEU A 16 -12.79 1.81 -1.79
N ASP A 17 -12.35 2.01 -0.55
CA ASP A 17 -11.11 2.74 -0.25
C ASP A 17 -9.91 1.82 -0.54
N PHE A 18 -9.53 1.68 -1.81
CA PHE A 18 -8.31 0.96 -2.21
C PHE A 18 -7.06 1.79 -1.90
N ARG A 19 -6.82 2.09 -0.63
CA ARG A 19 -5.64 2.85 -0.23
C ARG A 19 -4.48 1.93 0.12
N TYR A 20 -3.66 1.68 -0.89
CA TYR A 20 -2.32 1.14 -0.72
C TYR A 20 -1.43 2.16 0.01
N HIS A 21 -1.30 2.03 1.33
CA HIS A 21 -0.40 2.88 2.14
C HIS A 21 0.57 2.09 3.02
N HIS A 22 1.03 0.91 2.59
CA HIS A 22 2.01 0.18 3.41
C HIS A 22 3.13 -0.54 2.66
N THR A 23 4.02 0.26 2.06
CA THR A 23 5.32 -0.23 1.56
C THR A 23 6.17 -0.87 2.66
N LYS A 24 6.12 -0.33 3.89
CA LYS A 24 6.94 -0.82 5.01
C LYS A 24 6.47 -2.15 5.59
N GLU A 25 5.17 -2.33 5.80
CA GLU A 25 4.64 -3.62 6.27
C GLU A 25 4.82 -4.71 5.22
N LEU A 26 4.61 -4.38 3.95
CA LEU A 26 4.87 -5.31 2.86
C LEU A 26 6.35 -5.73 2.81
N GLU A 27 7.28 -4.79 2.99
CA GLU A 27 8.71 -5.09 3.06
C GLU A 27 9.04 -6.02 4.24
N ALA A 28 8.44 -5.77 5.41
CA ALA A 28 8.62 -6.62 6.59
C ALA A 28 8.09 -8.04 6.35
N PHE A 29 6.89 -8.16 5.78
CA PHE A 29 6.28 -9.43 5.42
C PHE A 29 7.15 -10.23 4.42
N LEU A 30 7.64 -9.58 3.36
CA LEU A 30 8.49 -10.25 2.37
C LEU A 30 9.82 -10.74 2.98
N LYS A 31 10.42 -9.97 3.88
CA LYS A 31 11.62 -10.39 4.62
C LYS A 31 11.33 -11.58 5.53
N GLU A 32 10.19 -11.59 6.20
CA GLU A 32 9.78 -12.70 7.06
C GLU A 32 9.57 -13.99 6.26
N VAL A 33 8.88 -13.92 5.12
CA VAL A 33 8.70 -15.06 4.22
C VAL A 33 10.05 -15.58 3.72
N GLN A 34 10.96 -14.68 3.34
CA GLN A 34 12.30 -15.06 2.90
C GLN A 34 13.11 -15.75 4.01
N LYS A 35 12.98 -15.28 5.25
CA LYS A 35 13.62 -15.90 6.43
C LYS A 35 13.06 -17.30 6.72
N ASN A 36 11.75 -17.47 6.58
CA ASN A 36 11.08 -18.74 6.91
C ASN A 36 11.27 -19.80 5.83
N TYR A 37 11.42 -19.40 4.56
CA TYR A 37 11.49 -20.32 3.42
C TYR A 37 12.66 -20.02 2.46
N PRO A 38 13.91 -19.95 2.93
CA PRO A 38 15.06 -19.52 2.12
C PRO A 38 15.38 -20.45 0.95
N ALA A 39 14.96 -21.73 1.03
CA ALA A 39 15.19 -22.71 -0.03
C ALA A 39 14.36 -22.46 -1.30
N ILE A 40 13.24 -21.75 -1.18
CA ILE A 40 12.28 -21.52 -2.29
C ILE A 40 11.98 -20.05 -2.53
N THR A 41 12.62 -19.14 -1.79
CA THR A 41 12.38 -17.69 -1.92
C THR A 41 13.70 -16.92 -2.01
N HIS A 42 13.73 -15.94 -2.92
CA HIS A 42 14.87 -15.05 -3.10
C HIS A 42 14.37 -13.61 -3.21
N LEU A 43 14.61 -12.81 -2.16
CA LEU A 43 14.17 -11.42 -2.08
C LEU A 43 15.30 -10.49 -2.55
N TYR A 44 15.02 -9.63 -3.53
CA TYR A 44 15.99 -8.64 -4.03
C TYR A 44 15.33 -7.29 -4.34
N SER A 45 16.09 -6.21 -4.24
CA SER A 45 15.65 -4.86 -4.62
C SER A 45 15.99 -4.59 -6.08
N ILE A 46 15.00 -4.13 -6.86
CA ILE A 46 15.17 -3.74 -8.27
C ILE A 46 15.56 -2.26 -8.44
N GLY A 47 15.66 -1.51 -7.36
CA GLY A 47 15.93 -0.07 -7.38
C GLY A 47 15.24 0.68 -6.24
N LYS A 48 15.68 1.92 -6.00
CA LYS A 48 15.05 2.82 -5.03
C LYS A 48 13.92 3.60 -5.71
N SER A 49 12.78 3.72 -5.04
CA SER A 49 11.70 4.59 -5.53
C SER A 49 12.17 6.05 -5.62
N VAL A 50 11.69 6.76 -6.64
CA VAL A 50 11.93 8.21 -6.84
C VAL A 50 11.43 9.05 -5.65
N GLN A 51 10.51 8.51 -4.86
CA GLN A 51 9.98 9.13 -3.65
C GLN A 51 10.89 8.92 -2.42
N GLY A 52 12.20 8.81 -2.64
CA GLY A 52 13.17 9.03 -1.57
C GLY A 52 12.99 10.48 -1.09
N LYS A 53 12.66 10.68 0.19
CA LYS A 53 12.62 12.00 0.83
C LYS A 53 13.95 12.74 0.59
N ALA A 54 14.06 13.49 -0.50
CA ALA A 54 15.03 14.55 -0.69
C ALA A 54 14.36 15.82 -0.17
N GLY A 55 14.44 16.01 1.14
CA GLY A 55 13.90 17.16 1.84
C GLY A 55 14.78 17.49 3.03
N CYS A 56 16.08 17.64 2.80
CA CYS A 56 16.99 18.37 3.68
C CYS A 56 18.20 18.81 2.84
N GLY A 57 18.27 20.12 2.58
CA GLY A 57 19.34 20.79 1.85
C GLY A 57 19.10 22.29 1.97
N GLY A 58 19.45 22.83 3.15
CA GLY A 58 19.26 24.22 3.52
C GLY A 58 20.07 24.52 4.78
N SER A 59 21.38 24.58 4.63
CA SER A 59 22.31 25.33 5.48
C SER A 59 23.41 25.87 4.59
#